data_AF-A0A0K1PQ74-F1
#
_entry.id   AF-A0A0K1PQ74-F1
#
_cell.length_a   1.000
_cell.length_b   1.000
_cell.length_c   1.000
_cell.angle_alpha   90.00
_cell.angle_beta   90.00
_cell.angle_gamma   90.00
#
_symmetry.space_group_name_H-M   'P 1'
#
loop_
_entity.id
_entity.type
_entity.pdbx_description
1 polymer ?
#
loop_
_entity_poly.entity_id
_entity_poly.type
_entity_poly.pdbx_seq_one_letter_code
_entity_poly.pdbx_strand_id
1 'polypeptide(L)'
;MSMHWYEEVVESSIRVLVEHDGGADLRDLFAALWLFQSHYDCSFTQGRVLDLLVKHRYTYELPLSAHPAYAEYTKEFKKGSKSKRDINFVMDVLGQDEDEDLDEDELGQDDDDDDDDDAGMMGGPRRQGNEEGYLTDGRLYCDAGTPLWEKLVEAKTIQGPDAEKPKTVSLAEVAIRVVKAAEKAKDRELIACWMALGPATFFGDRFRRALKKGDVLGTNPFSGKPIVARRDEIARRPFSVEEIAALPEAVELRDISRRNKAMEVELHDNEPPPPDERTPVEAWWFAT
;
A
#
# COMPACT_ATOMS: atom_id res chain seq x y z
N MET A 1 2.09 7.98 14.43
CA MET A 1 2.72 9.01 13.59
C MET A 1 2.44 8.62 12.16
N SER A 2 1.77 9.47 11.39
CA SER A 2 1.54 9.25 9.96
C SER A 2 2.87 9.14 9.23
N MET A 3 3.00 8.18 8.30
CA MET A 3 4.22 8.01 7.55
C MET A 3 4.18 8.87 6.27
N HIS A 4 4.27 10.19 6.45
CA HIS A 4 4.13 11.19 5.38
C HIS A 4 5.00 10.91 4.15
N TRP A 5 6.18 10.34 4.35
CA TRP A 5 7.07 9.96 3.27
C TRP A 5 6.42 9.01 2.24
N TYR A 6 5.69 7.97 2.68
CA TYR A 6 5.01 7.06 1.74
C TYR A 6 3.86 7.77 1.01
N GLU A 7 3.16 8.67 1.69
CA GLU A 7 2.09 9.46 1.07
C GLU A 7 2.64 10.35 -0.05
N GLU A 8 3.78 11.01 0.20
CA GLU A 8 4.47 11.87 -0.78
C GLU A 8 5.02 11.06 -1.96
N VAL A 9 5.60 9.88 -1.71
CA VAL A 9 6.07 8.99 -2.77
C VAL A 9 4.90 8.59 -3.68
N VAL A 10 3.77 8.18 -3.11
CA VAL A 10 2.61 7.73 -3.90
C VAL A 10 1.95 8.91 -4.63
N GLU A 11 1.76 10.04 -3.97
CA GLU A 11 1.25 11.26 -4.62
C GLU A 11 2.13 11.66 -5.81
N SER A 12 3.44 11.79 -5.59
CA SER A 12 4.39 12.24 -6.62
C SER A 12 4.47 11.24 -7.78
N SER A 13 4.37 9.94 -7.48
CA SER A 13 4.27 8.87 -8.48
C SER A 13 3.06 9.04 -9.39
N ILE A 14 1.89 9.34 -8.82
CA ILE A 14 0.66 9.54 -9.60
C ILE A 14 0.81 10.77 -10.50
N ARG A 15 1.28 11.89 -9.95
CA ARG A 15 1.48 13.14 -10.71
C ARG A 15 2.42 12.94 -11.88
N VAL A 16 3.58 12.33 -11.64
CA VAL A 16 4.61 12.15 -12.69
C VAL A 16 4.17 11.16 -13.77
N LEU A 17 3.43 10.10 -13.41
CA LEU A 17 2.86 9.16 -14.37
C LEU A 17 1.85 9.85 -15.29
N VAL A 18 0.94 10.65 -14.72
CA VAL A 18 -0.06 11.42 -15.50
C VAL A 18 0.61 12.36 -16.49
N GLU A 19 1.68 13.03 -16.08
CA GLU A 19 2.36 14.04 -16.90
C GLU A 19 3.28 13.43 -17.98
N HIS A 20 3.96 12.33 -17.70
CA HIS A 20 5.10 11.87 -18.52
C HIS A 20 5.01 10.44 -19.08
N ASP A 21 4.04 9.62 -18.67
CA ASP A 21 3.90 8.25 -19.17
C ASP A 21 3.10 8.18 -20.49
N GLY A 22 2.29 9.22 -20.78
CA GLY A 22 1.92 9.65 -22.13
C GLY A 22 1.05 8.73 -23.00
N GLY A 23 0.64 7.54 -22.55
CA GLY A 23 -0.15 6.66 -23.44
C GLY A 23 -0.75 5.38 -22.89
N ALA A 24 -0.70 5.11 -21.59
CA ALA A 24 -1.31 3.92 -21.01
C ALA A 24 -2.56 4.25 -20.19
N ASP A 25 -3.46 3.28 -20.08
CA ASP A 25 -4.46 3.27 -19.01
C ASP A 25 -3.71 3.16 -17.67
N LEU A 26 -3.72 4.24 -16.89
CA LEU A 26 -3.00 4.33 -15.62
C LEU A 26 -3.75 3.61 -14.48
N ARG A 27 -4.97 3.12 -14.73
CA ARG A 27 -5.82 2.49 -13.72
C ARG A 27 -5.14 1.31 -13.02
N ASP A 28 -4.43 0.46 -13.78
CA ASP A 28 -3.71 -0.69 -13.23
C ASP A 28 -2.52 -0.26 -12.35
N LEU A 29 -1.81 0.79 -12.75
CA LEU A 29 -0.69 1.35 -11.96
C LEU A 29 -1.20 2.03 -10.68
N PHE A 30 -2.31 2.76 -10.76
CA PHE A 30 -2.92 3.40 -9.60
C PHE A 30 -3.44 2.35 -8.60
N ALA A 31 -4.06 1.28 -9.08
CA ALA A 31 -4.46 0.16 -8.23
C ALA A 31 -3.27 -0.47 -7.49
N ALA A 32 -2.13 -0.65 -8.18
CA ALA A 32 -0.93 -1.19 -7.56
C ALA A 32 -0.27 -0.20 -6.57
N LEU A 33 -0.28 1.11 -6.83
CA LEU A 33 0.17 2.13 -5.89
C LEU A 33 -0.72 2.20 -4.64
N TRP A 34 -2.03 2.04 -4.80
CA TRP A 34 -2.97 2.00 -3.68
C TRP A 34 -2.77 0.76 -2.81
N LEU A 35 -2.56 -0.40 -3.45
CA LEU A 35 -2.20 -1.63 -2.75
C LEU A 35 -0.86 -1.49 -2.01
N PHE A 36 0.11 -0.77 -2.59
CA PHE A 36 1.37 -0.48 -1.91
C PHE A 36 1.13 0.37 -0.65
N GLN A 37 0.45 1.51 -0.78
CA GLN A 37 0.24 2.40 0.37
C GLN A 37 -0.63 1.78 1.48
N SER A 38 -1.50 0.82 1.18
CA SER A 38 -2.36 0.18 2.19
C SER A 38 -1.58 -0.63 3.24
N HIS A 39 -0.27 -0.80 3.07
CA HIS A 39 0.62 -1.37 4.06
C HIS A 39 1.13 -0.34 5.09
N TYR A 40 0.79 0.94 4.91
CA TYR A 40 1.28 2.07 5.68
C TYR A 40 0.13 3.00 6.07
N ASP A 41 0.34 3.82 7.10
CA ASP A 41 -0.67 4.80 7.52
C ASP A 41 -0.68 6.03 6.58
N CYS A 42 -1.36 5.88 5.44
CA CYS A 42 -1.41 6.87 4.34
C CYS A 42 -2.82 7.46 4.13
N SER A 43 -3.38 8.13 5.15
CA SER A 43 -4.75 8.63 5.12
C SER A 43 -4.96 9.90 4.28
N PHE A 44 -3.91 10.68 3.98
CA PHE A 44 -4.04 11.97 3.28
C PHE A 44 -3.75 11.91 1.78
N THR A 45 -3.20 10.81 1.26
CA THR A 45 -2.86 10.70 -0.18
C THR A 45 -4.09 10.89 -1.06
N GLN A 46 -5.21 10.24 -0.72
CA GLN A 46 -6.43 10.23 -1.54
C GLN A 46 -6.95 11.62 -1.87
N GLY A 47 -7.07 12.50 -0.86
CA GLY A 47 -7.59 13.85 -1.06
C GLY A 47 -6.70 14.74 -1.95
N ARG A 48 -5.38 14.50 -1.98
CA ARG A 48 -4.41 15.32 -2.76
C ARG A 48 -4.39 15.01 -4.25
N VAL A 49 -4.82 13.81 -4.65
CA VAL A 49 -4.80 13.33 -6.04
C VAL A 49 -6.16 12.82 -6.53
N LEU A 50 -7.23 13.04 -5.78
CA LEU A 50 -8.58 12.52 -6.08
C LEU A 50 -9.03 12.88 -7.50
N ASP A 51 -8.78 14.11 -7.94
CA ASP A 51 -9.10 14.58 -9.28
C ASP A 51 -8.38 13.77 -10.37
N LEU A 52 -7.12 13.40 -10.14
CA LEU A 52 -6.34 12.55 -11.03
C LEU A 52 -6.87 11.10 -11.03
N LEU A 53 -7.21 10.57 -9.86
CA LEU A 53 -7.77 9.22 -9.74
C LEU A 53 -9.12 9.09 -10.46
N VAL A 54 -9.98 10.11 -10.33
CA VAL A 54 -11.29 10.18 -11.03
C VAL A 54 -11.07 10.34 -12.53
N LYS A 55 -10.22 11.28 -12.95
CA LYS A 55 -9.92 11.53 -14.37
C LYS A 55 -9.41 10.29 -15.09
N HIS A 56 -8.63 9.45 -14.41
CA HIS A 56 -8.05 8.22 -14.97
C HIS A 56 -8.84 6.95 -14.58
N ARG A 57 -10.10 7.10 -14.13
CA ARG A 57 -11.06 6.00 -13.91
C ARG A 57 -10.59 4.93 -12.92
N TYR A 58 -9.68 5.30 -12.02
CA TYR A 58 -9.37 4.47 -10.85
C TYR A 58 -10.42 4.65 -9.77
N THR A 59 -10.76 5.90 -9.45
CA THR A 59 -11.85 6.23 -8.51
C THR A 59 -13.08 6.67 -9.29
N TYR A 60 -14.27 6.27 -8.82
CA TYR A 60 -15.55 6.67 -9.42
C TYR A 60 -16.29 7.61 -8.48
N GLU A 61 -16.67 8.80 -8.98
CA GLU A 61 -17.59 9.72 -8.31
C GLU A 61 -19.03 9.42 -8.74
N LEU A 62 -19.90 9.13 -7.77
CA LEU A 62 -21.27 8.67 -7.99
C LEU A 62 -22.27 9.46 -7.13
N PRO A 63 -23.55 9.55 -7.54
CA PRO A 63 -24.60 10.02 -6.63
C PRO A 63 -24.75 9.06 -5.44
N LEU A 64 -25.10 9.56 -4.26
CA LEU A 64 -25.31 8.72 -3.06
C LEU A 64 -26.33 7.59 -3.30
N SER A 65 -27.34 7.84 -4.13
CA SER A 65 -28.36 6.86 -4.50
C SER A 65 -27.83 5.69 -5.31
N ALA A 66 -26.59 5.74 -5.79
CA ALA A 66 -25.93 4.60 -6.44
C ALA A 66 -25.48 3.53 -5.42
N HIS A 67 -25.29 3.88 -4.15
CA HIS A 67 -24.89 2.90 -3.14
C HIS A 67 -25.97 1.81 -3.00
N PRO A 68 -25.63 0.51 -3.05
CA PRO A 68 -26.63 -0.57 -2.94
C PRO A 68 -27.49 -0.48 -1.68
N ALA A 69 -26.90 -0.03 -0.57
CA ALA A 69 -27.58 0.14 0.72
C ALA A 69 -28.35 1.49 0.86
N TYR A 70 -28.34 2.38 -0.14
CA TYR A 70 -28.93 3.71 0.00
C TYR A 70 -30.43 3.68 0.33
N ALA A 71 -31.18 2.75 -0.26
CA ALA A 71 -32.63 2.65 -0.06
C ALA A 71 -32.98 2.30 1.40
N GLU A 72 -32.15 1.50 2.06
CA GLU A 72 -32.31 1.09 3.45
C GLU A 72 -31.86 2.21 4.41
N TYR A 73 -30.71 2.84 4.14
CA TYR A 73 -30.08 3.83 5.03
C TYR A 73 -30.17 5.28 4.52
N THR A 74 -31.28 5.66 3.88
CA THR A 74 -31.41 6.97 3.21
C THR A 74 -31.20 8.15 4.17
N LYS A 75 -31.60 8.03 5.44
CA LYS A 75 -31.49 9.13 6.42
C LYS A 75 -30.04 9.35 6.83
N GLU A 76 -29.30 8.26 7.01
CA GLU A 76 -27.92 8.18 7.42
C GLU A 76 -27.04 8.77 6.32
N PHE A 77 -27.19 8.32 5.07
CA PHE A 77 -26.49 8.92 3.91
C PHE A 77 -26.75 10.43 3.78
N LYS A 78 -27.99 10.90 4.04
CA LYS A 78 -28.33 12.33 4.03
C LYS A 78 -27.77 13.12 5.22
N LYS A 79 -27.49 12.46 6.34
CA LYS A 79 -26.83 13.05 7.50
C LYS A 79 -25.33 13.20 7.24
N GLY A 80 -24.68 12.13 6.74
CA GLY A 80 -23.27 12.11 6.39
C GLY A 80 -22.90 13.15 5.33
N SER A 81 -23.76 13.36 4.32
CA SER A 81 -23.51 14.36 3.26
C SER A 81 -23.45 15.82 3.73
N LYS A 82 -23.90 16.12 4.96
CA LYS A 82 -23.81 17.47 5.55
C LYS A 82 -22.55 17.65 6.39
N SER A 83 -21.88 16.57 6.78
CA SER A 83 -20.61 16.64 7.50
C SER A 83 -19.49 16.95 6.51
N LYS A 84 -18.77 18.04 6.73
CA LYS A 84 -17.64 18.44 5.88
C LYS A 84 -16.37 17.59 6.11
N ARG A 85 -16.40 16.59 7.00
CA ARG A 85 -15.17 15.95 7.51
C ARG A 85 -15.12 14.42 7.52
N ASP A 86 -16.17 13.69 7.17
CA ASP A 86 -16.19 12.26 7.47
C ASP A 86 -16.04 11.38 6.22
N ILE A 87 -14.78 11.15 5.83
CA ILE A 87 -14.40 10.15 4.81
C ILE A 87 -14.80 8.73 5.28
N ASN A 88 -14.83 8.46 6.58
CA ASN A 88 -15.11 7.13 7.14
C ASN A 88 -16.59 6.83 7.45
N PHE A 89 -17.51 7.75 7.12
CA PHE A 89 -18.91 7.68 7.56
C PHE A 89 -19.66 6.40 7.13
N VAL A 90 -19.32 5.80 5.99
CA VAL A 90 -20.03 4.60 5.49
C VAL A 90 -19.77 3.39 6.40
N MET A 91 -18.57 3.29 6.98
CA MET A 91 -18.23 2.19 7.90
C MET A 91 -19.00 2.31 9.21
N ASP A 92 -19.15 3.53 9.75
CA ASP A 92 -19.91 3.74 11.00
C ASP A 92 -21.41 3.42 10.83
N VAL A 93 -21.96 3.65 9.64
CA VAL A 93 -23.39 3.40 9.36
C VAL A 93 -23.66 1.92 9.10
N LEU A 94 -22.74 1.22 8.43
CA LEU A 94 -22.94 -0.17 8.02
C LEU A 94 -22.31 -1.18 9.00
N GLY A 95 -21.40 -0.74 9.86
CA GLY A 95 -20.63 -1.57 10.79
C GLY A 95 -21.09 -1.49 12.24
N GLN A 96 -22.13 -0.73 12.56
CA GLN A 96 -22.83 -0.86 13.84
C GLN A 96 -23.71 -2.10 13.78
N ASP A 97 -23.08 -3.28 13.93
CA ASP A 97 -23.75 -4.30 14.72
C ASP A 97 -24.01 -3.63 16.07
N GLU A 98 -25.26 -3.62 16.50
CA GLU A 98 -25.66 -3.16 17.83
C GLU A 98 -24.89 -4.02 18.83
N ASP A 99 -23.65 -3.63 19.15
CA ASP A 99 -22.97 -4.12 20.33
C ASP A 99 -23.87 -3.70 21.48
N GLU A 100 -24.66 -4.69 21.90
CA GLU A 100 -25.44 -4.77 23.11
C GLU A 100 -24.75 -3.91 24.17
N ASP A 101 -25.52 -3.03 24.82
CA ASP A 101 -25.12 -2.28 26.00
C ASP A 101 -24.40 -3.23 26.98
N LEU A 102 -23.08 -3.40 26.83
CA LEU A 102 -22.25 -4.12 27.77
C LEU A 102 -22.17 -3.18 28.95
N ASP A 103 -23.05 -3.44 29.92
CA ASP A 103 -23.15 -2.72 31.19
C ASP A 103 -21.72 -2.40 31.69
N GLU A 104 -21.33 -1.13 31.63
CA GLU A 104 -20.01 -0.61 32.05
C GLU A 104 -19.73 -0.89 33.55
N ASP A 105 -20.71 -1.45 34.27
CA ASP A 105 -20.68 -1.72 35.70
C ASP A 105 -20.04 -3.08 36.09
N GLU A 106 -19.64 -3.94 35.13
CA GLU A 106 -19.05 -5.27 35.44
C GLU A 106 -17.55 -5.42 35.15
N LEU A 107 -16.86 -4.36 34.71
CA LEU A 107 -15.40 -4.37 34.54
C LEU A 107 -14.71 -3.89 35.83
N GLY A 108 -14.43 -4.86 36.70
CA GLY A 108 -13.58 -4.68 37.87
C GLY A 108 -12.25 -4.01 37.51
N GLN A 109 -11.90 -2.99 38.28
CA GLN A 109 -10.58 -2.38 38.32
C GLN A 109 -9.57 -3.42 38.79
N ASP A 110 -8.93 -4.12 37.86
CA ASP A 110 -7.67 -4.81 38.13
C ASP A 110 -6.54 -3.84 37.74
N ASP A 111 -6.08 -3.13 38.77
CA ASP A 111 -4.83 -2.39 38.78
C ASP A 111 -3.65 -3.38 38.63
N ASP A 112 -2.58 -2.90 37.98
CA ASP A 112 -1.19 -3.39 38.03
C ASP A 112 -0.84 -4.68 37.24
N ASP A 113 -0.20 -4.51 36.07
CA ASP A 113 1.25 -4.77 35.96
C ASP A 113 1.78 -4.45 34.54
N ASP A 114 2.73 -3.53 34.53
CA ASP A 114 3.55 -3.06 33.41
C ASP A 114 4.47 -4.17 32.87
N ASP A 115 4.16 -4.75 31.70
CA ASP A 115 5.17 -5.46 30.89
C ASP A 115 5.04 -5.06 29.40
N ASP A 116 5.75 -3.97 29.09
CA ASP A 116 5.96 -3.29 27.80
C ASP A 116 6.73 -4.12 26.74
N ASP A 117 6.31 -5.35 26.43
CA ASP A 117 6.99 -6.22 25.44
C ASP A 117 6.10 -6.64 24.24
N ASP A 118 5.11 -5.82 23.85
CA ASP A 118 4.26 -6.10 22.67
C ASP A 118 4.82 -5.57 21.34
N ALA A 119 6.12 -5.77 21.10
CA ALA A 119 6.79 -5.43 19.83
C ALA A 119 6.53 -6.44 18.69
N GLY A 120 5.64 -7.42 18.89
CA GLY A 120 5.40 -8.53 17.97
C GLY A 120 4.18 -8.41 17.07
N MET A 121 3.27 -7.46 17.33
CA MET A 121 2.03 -7.30 16.58
C MET A 121 2.24 -6.39 15.36
N MET A 122 3.03 -6.86 14.39
CA MET A 122 2.81 -6.47 12.98
C MET A 122 1.40 -6.95 12.61
N GLY A 123 0.40 -6.14 12.97
CA GLY A 123 -1.00 -6.41 12.71
C GLY A 123 -1.15 -6.84 11.27
N GLY A 124 -1.89 -7.94 11.05
CA GLY A 124 -2.31 -8.33 9.71
C GLY A 124 -2.86 -7.10 8.95
N PRO A 125 -2.81 -7.10 7.62
CA PRO A 125 -3.11 -5.93 6.79
C PRO A 125 -4.33 -5.23 7.38
N ARG A 126 -4.12 -4.05 7.98
CA ARG A 126 -5.21 -3.28 8.55
C ARG A 126 -6.21 -3.14 7.41
N ARG A 127 -7.47 -3.52 7.64
CA ARG A 127 -8.57 -3.29 6.68
C ARG A 127 -8.73 -1.78 6.58
N GLN A 128 -7.84 -1.12 5.86
CA GLN A 128 -7.83 0.31 5.75
C GLN A 128 -8.85 0.66 4.68
N GLY A 129 -10.03 1.00 5.19
CA GLY A 129 -10.98 1.99 4.69
C GLY A 129 -11.23 1.99 3.20
N ASN A 130 -12.47 1.67 2.82
CA ASN A 130 -13.17 1.94 1.55
C ASN A 130 -13.71 0.70 0.85
N GLU A 131 -13.79 -0.47 1.52
CA GLU A 131 -14.50 -1.63 0.96
C GLU A 131 -15.94 -1.28 0.56
N GLU A 132 -16.58 -0.42 1.35
CA GLU A 132 -17.92 0.14 1.11
C GLU A 132 -17.90 1.57 0.54
N GLY A 133 -16.74 2.02 0.04
CA GLY A 133 -16.56 3.39 -0.44
C GLY A 133 -16.48 4.45 0.66
N TYR A 134 -16.41 5.70 0.24
CA TYR A 134 -16.30 6.86 1.12
C TYR A 134 -17.13 8.04 0.59
N LEU A 135 -17.45 8.98 1.48
CA LEU A 135 -18.23 10.16 1.14
C LEU A 135 -17.36 11.42 1.20
N THR A 136 -17.44 12.25 0.16
CA THR A 136 -16.95 13.63 0.24
C THR A 136 -17.86 14.55 -0.57
N ASP A 137 -18.13 15.75 -0.04
CA ASP A 137 -19.00 16.75 -0.67
C ASP A 137 -20.36 16.23 -1.15
N GLY A 138 -20.95 15.30 -0.38
CA GLY A 138 -22.25 14.70 -0.69
C GLY A 138 -22.25 13.77 -1.91
N ARG A 139 -21.08 13.30 -2.33
CA ARG A 139 -20.89 12.30 -3.40
C ARG A 139 -20.34 11.02 -2.79
N LEU A 140 -20.69 9.90 -3.43
CA LEU A 140 -20.15 8.59 -3.12
C LEU A 140 -18.91 8.37 -3.99
N TYR A 141 -17.83 7.89 -3.39
CA TYR A 141 -16.65 7.48 -4.09
C TYR A 141 -16.35 6.02 -3.83
N CYS A 142 -15.91 5.32 -4.87
CA CYS A 142 -15.37 3.98 -4.76
C CYS A 142 -14.18 3.79 -5.68
N ASP A 143 -13.17 3.07 -5.20
CA ASP A 143 -11.98 2.75 -5.99
C ASP A 143 -12.20 1.46 -6.78
N ALA A 144 -11.59 1.37 -7.96
CA ALA A 144 -11.71 0.23 -8.84
C ALA A 144 -11.17 -1.05 -8.19
N GLY A 145 -11.95 -2.13 -8.25
CA GLY A 145 -11.58 -3.43 -7.70
C GLY A 145 -11.88 -3.63 -6.22
N THR A 146 -12.49 -2.63 -5.54
CA THR A 146 -13.02 -2.80 -4.18
C THR A 146 -14.37 -3.57 -4.20
N PRO A 147 -14.79 -4.15 -3.06
CA PRO A 147 -16.09 -4.81 -2.95
C PRO A 147 -17.28 -3.93 -3.39
N LEU A 148 -17.33 -2.64 -3.01
CA LEU A 148 -18.39 -1.74 -3.49
C LEU A 148 -18.36 -1.57 -5.01
N TRP A 149 -17.18 -1.39 -5.61
CA TRP A 149 -17.06 -1.30 -7.06
C TRP A 149 -17.58 -2.58 -7.75
N GLU A 150 -17.28 -3.76 -7.19
CA GLU A 150 -17.79 -5.04 -7.71
C GLU A 150 -19.33 -5.12 -7.65
N LYS A 151 -19.93 -4.71 -6.51
CA LYS A 151 -21.40 -4.61 -6.36
C LYS A 151 -22.02 -3.64 -7.38
N LEU A 152 -21.36 -2.51 -7.65
CA LEU A 152 -21.82 -1.51 -8.62
C LEU A 152 -21.71 -2.00 -10.07
N VAL A 153 -20.71 -2.82 -10.38
CA VAL A 153 -20.59 -3.51 -11.67
C VAL A 153 -21.71 -4.54 -11.84
N GLU A 154 -21.98 -5.36 -10.82
CA GLU A 154 -23.07 -6.35 -10.83
C GLU A 154 -24.44 -5.68 -11.05
N ALA A 155 -24.67 -4.56 -10.37
CA ALA A 155 -25.86 -3.73 -10.53
C ALA A 155 -25.93 -2.97 -11.88
N LYS A 156 -24.92 -3.10 -12.74
CA LYS A 156 -24.77 -2.39 -14.02
C LYS A 156 -24.76 -0.87 -13.86
N THR A 157 -24.34 -0.36 -12.70
CA THR A 157 -24.07 1.07 -12.51
C THR A 157 -22.76 1.45 -13.18
N ILE A 158 -21.74 0.60 -13.05
CA ILE A 158 -20.48 0.68 -13.78
C ILE A 158 -20.50 -0.39 -14.89
N GLN A 159 -20.20 -0.02 -16.13
CA GLN A 159 -20.34 -0.88 -17.30
C GLN A 159 -19.21 -0.68 -18.32
N GLY A 160 -19.11 -1.58 -19.30
CA GLY A 160 -18.13 -1.49 -20.37
C GLY A 160 -16.69 -1.71 -19.87
N PRO A 161 -15.68 -1.03 -20.44
CA PRO A 161 -14.28 -1.16 -20.01
C PRO A 161 -14.06 -0.82 -18.53
N ASP A 162 -14.92 0.02 -17.95
CA ASP A 162 -14.83 0.42 -16.54
C ASP A 162 -15.27 -0.69 -15.58
N ALA A 163 -16.01 -1.68 -16.08
CA ALA A 163 -16.39 -2.89 -15.35
C ALA A 163 -15.30 -3.99 -15.37
N GLU A 164 -14.23 -3.81 -16.15
CA GLU A 164 -13.07 -4.69 -16.09
C GLU A 164 -12.28 -4.40 -14.81
N LYS A 165 -11.95 -5.44 -14.04
CA LYS A 165 -11.17 -5.32 -12.81
C LYS A 165 -9.73 -4.89 -13.15
N PRO A 166 -9.14 -3.95 -12.40
CA PRO A 166 -7.73 -3.60 -12.59
C PRO A 166 -6.83 -4.83 -12.54
N LYS A 167 -5.87 -4.90 -13.45
CA LYS A 167 -4.91 -6.01 -13.50
C LYS A 167 -3.92 -5.86 -12.36
N THR A 168 -3.48 -7.00 -11.83
CA THR A 168 -2.38 -7.02 -10.87
C THR A 168 -1.07 -6.70 -11.59
N VAL A 169 -0.44 -5.59 -11.20
CA VAL A 169 0.90 -5.18 -11.66
C VAL A 169 1.89 -5.37 -10.51
N SER A 170 3.08 -5.89 -10.80
CA SER A 170 4.10 -6.04 -9.75
C SER A 170 4.64 -4.69 -9.30
N LEU A 171 4.99 -4.54 -8.01
CA LEU A 171 5.53 -3.27 -7.51
C LEU A 171 6.83 -2.86 -8.21
N ALA A 172 7.67 -3.82 -8.61
CA ALA A 172 8.89 -3.55 -9.38
C ALA A 172 8.57 -2.92 -10.76
N GLU A 173 7.52 -3.40 -11.43
CA GLU A 173 7.08 -2.84 -12.71
C GLU A 173 6.50 -1.43 -12.54
N VAL A 174 5.70 -1.20 -11.49
CA VAL A 174 5.22 0.13 -11.12
C VAL A 174 6.39 1.08 -10.88
N ALA A 175 7.37 0.67 -10.07
CA ALA A 175 8.55 1.46 -9.77
C ALA A 175 9.30 1.84 -11.05
N ILE A 176 9.53 0.90 -11.98
CA ILE A 176 10.18 1.18 -13.26
C ILE A 176 9.43 2.24 -14.07
N ARG A 177 8.11 2.13 -14.14
CA ARG A 177 7.28 3.12 -14.86
C ARG A 177 7.37 4.49 -14.21
N VAL A 178 7.27 4.55 -12.88
CA VAL A 178 7.42 5.80 -12.13
C VAL A 178 8.81 6.39 -12.32
N VAL A 179 9.90 5.65 -12.12
CA VAL A 179 11.25 6.20 -12.23
C VAL A 179 11.61 6.62 -13.67
N LYS A 180 11.04 5.97 -14.70
CA LYS A 180 11.15 6.43 -16.09
C LYS A 180 10.39 7.72 -16.34
N ALA A 181 9.20 7.87 -15.77
CA ALA A 181 8.45 9.13 -15.83
C ALA A 181 9.18 10.25 -15.06
N ALA A 182 9.69 9.96 -13.87
CA ALA A 182 10.51 10.86 -13.05
C ALA A 182 11.80 11.26 -13.75
N GLU A 183 12.47 10.34 -14.44
CA GLU A 183 13.65 10.67 -15.27
C GLU A 183 13.32 11.68 -16.37
N LYS A 184 12.18 11.52 -17.07
CA LYS A 184 11.72 12.51 -18.05
C LYS A 184 11.43 13.86 -17.40
N ALA A 185 10.89 13.86 -16.19
CA ALA A 185 10.64 15.06 -15.38
C ALA A 185 11.92 15.67 -14.77
N LYS A 186 13.05 14.96 -14.82
CA LYS A 186 14.30 15.26 -14.08
C LYS A 186 14.11 15.31 -12.56
N ASP A 187 13.14 14.54 -12.07
CA ASP A 187 12.82 14.42 -10.64
C ASP A 187 13.73 13.36 -10.01
N ARG A 188 14.92 13.80 -9.61
CA ARG A 188 15.93 12.93 -8.98
C ARG A 188 15.52 12.49 -7.58
N GLU A 189 14.72 13.30 -6.89
CA GLU A 189 14.25 13.03 -5.54
C GLU A 189 13.25 11.87 -5.54
N LEU A 190 12.26 11.88 -6.44
CA LEU A 190 11.33 10.77 -6.57
C LEU A 190 12.04 9.46 -6.97
N ILE A 191 13.04 9.53 -7.86
CA ILE A 191 13.87 8.36 -8.18
C ILE A 191 14.59 7.85 -6.91
N ALA A 192 15.18 8.75 -6.11
CA ALA A 192 15.86 8.39 -4.87
C ALA A 192 14.91 7.77 -3.86
N CYS A 193 13.70 8.32 -3.68
CA CYS A 193 12.70 7.79 -2.78
C CYS A 193 12.26 6.36 -3.16
N TRP A 194 12.02 6.08 -4.44
CA TRP A 194 11.73 4.71 -4.87
C TRP A 194 12.91 3.77 -4.62
N MET A 195 14.15 4.22 -4.84
CA MET A 195 15.32 3.39 -4.58
C MET A 195 15.53 3.09 -3.09
N ALA A 196 15.18 4.03 -2.20
CA ALA A 196 15.28 3.89 -0.75
C ALA A 196 14.38 2.80 -0.17
N LEU A 197 13.28 2.42 -0.85
CA LEU A 197 12.46 1.27 -0.47
C LEU A 197 13.25 -0.05 -0.42
N GLY A 198 14.37 -0.12 -1.15
CA GLY A 198 15.26 -1.25 -1.16
C GLY A 198 14.71 -2.48 -1.88
N PRO A 199 15.59 -3.47 -2.12
CA PRO A 199 15.25 -4.61 -2.96
C PRO A 199 14.23 -5.57 -2.32
N ALA A 200 14.20 -5.64 -0.99
CA ALA A 200 13.27 -6.52 -0.27
C ALA A 200 11.81 -6.13 -0.53
N THR A 201 11.54 -4.83 -0.65
CA THR A 201 10.20 -4.29 -0.96
C THR A 201 9.73 -4.70 -2.35
N PHE A 202 10.61 -4.65 -3.35
CA PHE A 202 10.25 -4.96 -4.75
C PHE A 202 10.19 -6.46 -5.05
N PHE A 203 11.10 -7.24 -4.46
CA PHE A 203 11.37 -8.60 -4.89
C PHE A 203 11.19 -9.65 -3.80
N GLY A 204 10.93 -9.25 -2.54
CA GLY A 204 10.81 -10.19 -1.42
C GLY A 204 9.79 -11.29 -1.64
N ASP A 205 8.73 -11.02 -2.41
CA ASP A 205 7.70 -12.01 -2.72
C ASP A 205 8.09 -13.00 -3.82
N ARG A 206 9.06 -12.66 -4.67
CA ARG A 206 9.63 -13.59 -5.67
C ARG A 206 10.53 -14.62 -5.02
N PHE A 207 11.14 -14.29 -3.89
CA PHE A 207 12.08 -15.14 -3.16
C PHE A 207 11.42 -15.73 -1.92
N ARG A 208 10.38 -16.53 -2.17
CA ARG A 208 9.70 -17.33 -1.16
C ARG A 208 10.14 -18.78 -1.24
N ARG A 209 10.32 -19.42 -0.10
CA ARG A 209 10.60 -20.86 0.01
C ARG A 209 9.49 -21.52 0.83
N ALA A 210 8.99 -22.64 0.34
CA ALA A 210 8.17 -23.53 1.14
C ALA A 210 9.06 -24.18 2.22
N LEU A 211 8.73 -23.90 3.47
CA LEU A 211 9.30 -24.55 4.65
C LEU A 211 8.37 -25.69 5.06
N LYS A 212 8.95 -26.84 5.37
CA LYS A 212 8.23 -27.95 5.99
C LYS A 212 8.46 -27.95 7.49
N LYS A 213 7.46 -28.40 8.25
CA LYS A 213 7.61 -28.65 9.69
C LYS A 213 8.84 -29.53 9.94
N GLY A 214 9.74 -29.04 10.78
CA GLY A 214 11.01 -29.68 11.10
C GLY A 214 12.20 -29.22 10.25
N ASP A 215 12.01 -28.43 9.19
CA ASP A 215 13.12 -27.81 8.45
C ASP A 215 13.94 -26.92 9.40
N VAL A 216 15.26 -27.02 9.34
CA VAL A 216 16.17 -26.17 10.12
C VAL A 216 16.29 -24.80 9.45
N LEU A 217 15.89 -23.75 10.16
CA LEU A 217 15.90 -22.35 9.69
C LEU A 217 17.22 -21.65 10.03
N GLY A 218 17.91 -22.12 11.06
CA GLY A 218 19.18 -21.57 11.53
C GLY A 218 19.58 -22.15 12.87
N THR A 219 20.54 -21.52 13.52
CA THR A 219 21.03 -21.89 14.86
C THR A 219 20.81 -20.74 15.80
N ASN A 220 20.20 -21.00 16.96
CA ASN A 220 20.02 -19.98 17.99
C ASN A 220 21.39 -19.57 18.54
N PRO A 221 21.77 -18.27 18.49
CA PRO A 221 23.13 -17.83 18.84
C PRO A 221 23.45 -17.99 20.33
N PHE A 222 22.45 -18.08 21.21
CA PHE A 222 22.63 -18.19 22.66
C PHE A 222 22.71 -19.65 23.13
N SER A 223 21.92 -20.54 22.54
CA SER A 223 21.80 -21.93 22.98
C SER A 223 22.53 -22.94 22.08
N GLY A 224 22.92 -22.54 20.87
CA GLY A 224 23.48 -23.44 19.86
C GLY A 224 22.48 -24.46 19.29
N LYS A 225 21.22 -24.44 19.74
CA LYS A 225 20.19 -25.37 19.26
C LYS A 225 19.66 -24.97 17.89
N PRO A 226 19.27 -25.92 17.03
CA PRO A 226 18.64 -25.61 15.76
C PRO A 226 17.28 -24.94 15.98
N ILE A 227 17.04 -23.85 15.26
CA ILE A 227 15.72 -23.25 15.11
C ILE A 227 15.02 -24.02 13.99
N VAL A 228 13.90 -24.65 14.30
CA VAL A 228 13.15 -25.48 13.34
C VAL A 228 11.77 -24.90 13.05
N ALA A 229 11.31 -25.03 11.81
CA ALA A 229 9.96 -24.62 11.42
C ALA A 229 8.93 -25.44 12.19
N ARG A 230 7.96 -24.78 12.83
CA ARG A 230 6.95 -25.45 13.68
C ARG A 230 5.78 -26.02 12.87
N ARG A 231 5.55 -25.48 11.68
CA ARG A 231 4.48 -25.83 10.75
C ARG A 231 4.98 -25.66 9.31
N ASP A 232 4.21 -26.20 8.37
CA ASP A 232 4.42 -25.92 6.96
C ASP A 232 4.02 -24.47 6.68
N GLU A 233 4.91 -23.69 6.07
CA GLU A 233 4.65 -22.29 5.73
C GLU A 233 5.50 -21.82 4.56
N ILE A 234 5.12 -20.68 3.97
CA ILE A 234 5.88 -20.03 2.92
C ILE A 234 6.62 -18.85 3.56
N ALA A 235 7.93 -18.98 3.74
CA ALA A 235 8.75 -17.92 4.29
C ALA A 235 9.48 -17.15 3.19
N ARG A 236 9.68 -15.85 3.44
CA ARG A 236 10.63 -15.05 2.66
C ARG A 236 12.04 -15.56 2.95
N ARG A 237 12.84 -15.74 1.91
CA ARG A 237 14.28 -15.99 2.05
C ARG A 237 15.06 -14.75 1.60
N PRO A 238 16.21 -14.47 2.20
CA PRO A 238 17.18 -13.58 1.59
C PRO A 238 17.53 -14.06 0.18
N PHE A 239 17.72 -13.13 -0.74
CA PHE A 239 18.24 -13.37 -2.08
C PHE A 239 19.72 -12.99 -2.14
N SER A 240 20.49 -13.63 -3.01
CA SER A 240 21.90 -13.27 -3.22
C SER A 240 22.05 -12.09 -4.19
N VAL A 241 23.27 -11.54 -4.27
CA VAL A 241 23.60 -10.50 -5.24
C VAL A 241 23.40 -11.02 -6.67
N GLU A 242 23.80 -12.26 -6.94
CA GLU A 242 23.67 -12.90 -8.24
C GLU A 242 22.20 -13.09 -8.64
N GLU A 243 21.36 -13.51 -7.70
CA GLU A 243 19.93 -13.69 -7.94
C GLU A 243 19.24 -12.37 -8.26
N ILE A 244 19.58 -11.30 -7.54
CA ILE A 244 18.99 -10.00 -7.80
C ILE A 244 19.52 -9.37 -9.08
N ALA A 245 20.82 -9.52 -9.36
CA ALA A 245 21.44 -8.99 -10.58
C ALA A 245 20.96 -9.74 -11.84
N ALA A 246 20.39 -10.93 -11.69
CA ALA A 246 19.75 -11.66 -12.77
C ALA A 246 18.32 -11.18 -13.09
N LEU A 247 17.70 -10.36 -12.23
CA LEU A 247 16.37 -9.79 -12.49
C LEU A 247 16.49 -8.55 -13.39
N PRO A 248 15.91 -8.55 -14.60
CA PRO A 248 15.97 -7.40 -15.50
C PRO A 248 15.42 -6.12 -14.86
N GLU A 249 14.38 -6.24 -14.04
CA GLU A 249 13.74 -5.10 -13.37
C GLU A 249 14.67 -4.44 -12.33
N ALA A 250 15.42 -5.26 -11.58
CA ALA A 250 16.38 -4.78 -10.59
C ALA A 250 17.55 -4.04 -11.27
N VAL A 251 18.07 -4.60 -12.36
CA VAL A 251 19.12 -3.98 -13.17
C VAL A 251 18.63 -2.66 -13.75
N GLU A 252 17.42 -2.63 -14.30
CA GLU A 252 16.85 -1.42 -14.89
C GLU A 252 16.70 -0.30 -13.86
N LEU A 253 16.08 -0.57 -12.70
CA LEU A 253 15.93 0.41 -11.61
C LEU A 253 17.28 0.98 -11.18
N ARG A 254 18.27 0.11 -10.99
CA ARG A 254 19.63 0.49 -10.61
C ARG A 254 20.29 1.35 -11.67
N ASP A 255 20.16 1.01 -12.94
CA ASP A 255 20.72 1.79 -14.04
C ASP A 255 20.07 3.18 -14.15
N ILE A 256 18.76 3.31 -13.88
CA ILE A 256 18.07 4.62 -13.83
C ILE A 256 18.60 5.47 -12.68
N SER A 257 18.72 4.88 -11.50
CA SER A 257 19.23 5.55 -10.31
C SER A 257 20.65 6.09 -10.53
N ARG A 258 21.55 5.26 -11.06
CA ARG A 258 22.96 5.62 -11.27
C ARG A 258 23.13 6.75 -12.28
N ARG A 259 22.49 6.67 -13.44
CA ARG A 259 22.64 7.71 -14.49
C ARG A 259 22.03 9.05 -14.10
N ASN A 260 21.05 9.06 -13.19
CA ASN A 260 20.45 10.27 -12.63
C ASN A 260 21.11 10.73 -11.32
N LYS A 261 22.14 10.01 -10.84
CA LYS A 261 22.78 10.28 -9.55
C LYS A 261 21.77 10.41 -8.41
N ALA A 262 20.77 9.53 -8.38
CA ALA A 262 19.68 9.63 -7.42
C ALA A 262 20.18 9.36 -5.99
N MET A 263 21.19 8.51 -5.81
CA MET A 263 21.77 8.21 -4.49
C MET A 263 22.69 9.29 -3.92
N GLU A 264 22.88 10.40 -4.64
CA GLU A 264 23.49 11.62 -4.10
C GLU A 264 22.44 12.59 -3.51
N VAL A 265 21.14 12.27 -3.62
CA VAL A 265 20.06 13.08 -3.05
C VAL A 265 19.88 12.71 -1.58
N GLU A 266 19.96 13.70 -0.70
CA GLU A 266 19.64 13.55 0.72
C GLU A 266 18.12 13.45 0.89
N LEU A 267 17.66 12.40 1.59
CA LEU A 267 16.24 12.15 1.88
C LEU A 267 15.98 12.39 3.36
N HIS A 268 14.94 13.14 3.70
CA HIS A 268 14.69 13.54 5.09
C HIS A 268 14.31 12.36 6.01
N ASP A 269 13.53 11.39 5.52
CA ASP A 269 12.88 10.37 6.37
C ASP A 269 13.17 8.91 5.96
N ASN A 270 14.05 8.68 4.98
CA ASN A 270 14.34 7.31 4.52
C ASN A 270 15.73 7.19 3.90
N GLU A 271 16.76 7.55 4.67
CA GLU A 271 18.14 7.37 4.22
C GLU A 271 18.48 5.87 4.09
N PRO A 272 19.18 5.46 3.02
CA PRO A 272 19.68 4.10 2.93
C PRO A 272 20.65 3.83 4.10
N PRO A 273 20.74 2.58 4.60
CA PRO A 273 21.65 2.25 5.69
C PRO A 273 23.09 2.73 5.44
N PRO A 274 23.85 3.10 6.49
CA PRO A 274 25.25 3.43 6.37
C PRO A 274 26.02 2.34 5.60
N PRO A 275 27.02 2.69 4.75
CA PRO A 275 27.70 1.71 3.90
C PRO A 275 28.31 0.51 4.62
N ASP A 276 28.73 0.66 5.86
CA ASP A 276 29.30 -0.37 6.73
C ASP A 276 28.25 -1.29 7.39
N GLU A 277 26.99 -0.87 7.40
CA GLU A 277 25.86 -1.66 7.90
C GLU A 277 25.11 -2.41 6.78
N ARG A 278 25.41 -2.11 5.50
CA ARG A 278 24.74 -2.71 4.35
C ARG A 278 25.08 -4.19 4.23
N THR A 279 24.04 -5.00 4.03
CA THR A 279 24.20 -6.36 3.51
C THR A 279 24.83 -6.32 2.12
N PRO A 280 25.45 -7.42 1.62
CA PRO A 280 26.02 -7.45 0.26
C PRO A 280 25.01 -7.08 -0.84
N VAL A 281 23.74 -7.40 -0.63
CA VAL A 281 22.64 -7.08 -1.53
C VAL A 281 22.30 -5.60 -1.52
N GLU A 282 22.22 -4.99 -0.34
CA GLU A 282 22.01 -3.54 -0.21
C GLU A 282 23.21 -2.77 -0.74
N ALA A 283 24.43 -3.24 -0.48
CA ALA A 283 25.65 -2.66 -1.03
C ALA A 283 25.62 -2.67 -2.57
N TRP A 284 25.18 -3.78 -3.18
CA TRP A 284 24.97 -3.85 -4.63
C TRP A 284 23.88 -2.89 -5.11
N TRP A 285 22.74 -2.87 -4.41
CA TRP A 285 21.57 -2.06 -4.75
C TRP A 285 21.86 -0.56 -4.75
N PHE A 286 22.57 -0.09 -3.71
CA PHE A 286 22.89 1.32 -3.48
C PHE A 286 24.27 1.75 -4.02
N ALA A 287 24.98 0.87 -4.72
CA ALA A 287 26.27 1.22 -5.33
C ALA A 287 26.08 2.20 -6.49
N THR A 288 26.71 3.38 -6.36
CA THR A 288 26.75 4.45 -7.36
C THR A 288 27.70 4.15 -8.53
#